data_AF-A0A9D1X6I4-F1
#
_entry.id   AF-A0A9D1X6I4-F1
#
_cell.length_a   1.000
_cell.length_b   1.000
_cell.length_c   1.000
_cell.angle_alpha   90.00
_cell.angle_beta   90.00
_cell.angle_gamma   90.00
#
_symmetry.space_group_name_H-M   'P 1'
#
loop_
_entity.id
_entity.type
_entity.pdbx_description
1 polymer ?
#
loop_
_entity_poly.entity_id
_entity_poly.type
_entity_poly.pdbx_seq_one_letter_code
_entity_poly.pdbx_strand_id
1 'polypeptide(L)'
;MGILLIYTLQSAFCLTLFYLFYKWALADETFFRLNRGLLLAFWPLALLLPAIPLLLGKEVITTTALPGNDLEMVNSLMTTHGPQGKSLEQLYGLWLPMTCVVYLAGVIAVSAKIFIAYLQLRHLIGSGRQIEQGAFHLVLVKDKLAPFSWTRYIVISEKDYRDNPKEILAHELAHIRHHHSWDLILADAFIAWQWFNPAAWLLKREMRAVHEYEADDAVLSVGIEARSYQMLLIKKAVGSSRYTLANSFNHSTLKKRITMMLKEKSSPWARARYLCLVPLAALSVVAIAHPAVARVSDRLTTVKVTDLWAMSQEKEPEVMPQYPGGEKEFYRFMAMRFKYPVPALEAEKEGLVDCTITIGQDGQVGPIQVTESADPALEAEVIRVLRQMPAWEPAMLDGKPTEAHVPFSVLFRFDDSQPGPNPEAQVIVTGYRPDKKTED
;
A
#
# COMPACT_ATOMS: atom_id res chain seq x y z
N MET A 1 -1.15 -8.71 8.97
CA MET A 1 -1.11 -8.64 7.49
C MET A 1 -1.47 -7.25 6.95
N GLY A 2 -2.35 -6.47 7.58
CA GLY A 2 -2.66 -5.09 7.16
C GLY A 2 -1.42 -4.17 7.04
N ILE A 3 -0.51 -4.20 8.02
CA ILE A 3 0.77 -3.46 7.99
C ILE A 3 1.55 -3.74 6.69
N LEU A 4 1.64 -5.01 6.30
CA LEU A 4 2.38 -5.43 5.12
C LEU A 4 1.76 -4.91 3.82
N LEU A 5 0.43 -4.93 3.72
CA LEU A 5 -0.30 -4.40 2.55
C LEU A 5 -0.12 -2.90 2.41
N ILE A 6 -0.29 -2.14 3.51
CA ILE A 6 -0.12 -0.68 3.52
C ILE A 6 1.32 -0.33 3.13
N TYR A 7 2.28 -1.02 3.73
CA TYR A 7 3.69 -0.84 3.40
C TYR A 7 3.98 -1.14 1.91
N THR A 8 3.38 -2.20 1.37
CA THR A 8 3.53 -2.56 -0.04
C THR A 8 2.94 -1.50 -0.98
N LEU A 9 1.81 -0.89 -0.61
CA LEU A 9 1.19 0.22 -1.34
C LEU A 9 2.02 1.51 -1.26
N GLN A 10 2.54 1.85 -0.08
CA GLN A 10 3.45 3.01 0.08
C GLN A 10 4.73 2.82 -0.76
N SER A 11 5.28 1.61 -0.76
CA SER A 11 6.42 1.26 -1.62
C SER A 11 6.07 1.36 -3.11
N ALA A 12 4.87 0.91 -3.49
CA ALA A 12 4.37 1.01 -4.87
C ALA A 12 4.24 2.47 -5.34
N PHE A 13 3.79 3.36 -4.44
CA PHE A 13 3.71 4.80 -4.68
C PHE A 13 5.10 5.40 -4.95
N CYS A 14 6.08 5.13 -4.08
CA CYS A 14 7.46 5.59 -4.29
C CYS A 14 8.03 5.10 -5.63
N LEU A 15 7.86 3.81 -5.95
CA LEU A 15 8.38 3.23 -7.19
C LEU A 15 7.74 3.89 -8.43
N THR A 16 6.46 4.20 -8.37
CA THR A 16 5.74 4.91 -9.44
C THR A 16 6.28 6.31 -9.64
N LEU A 17 6.50 7.06 -8.55
CA LEU A 17 7.06 8.40 -8.60
C LEU A 17 8.48 8.40 -9.21
N PHE A 18 9.33 7.46 -8.82
CA PHE A 18 10.67 7.31 -9.37
C PHE A 18 10.68 6.95 -10.85
N TYR A 19 9.79 6.03 -11.26
CA TYR A 19 9.62 5.71 -12.68
C TYR A 19 9.22 6.94 -13.50
N LEU A 20 8.24 7.72 -13.04
CA LEU A 20 7.79 8.93 -13.73
C LEU A 20 8.90 9.97 -13.83
N PHE A 21 9.63 10.21 -12.75
CA PHE A 21 10.78 11.11 -12.73
C PHE A 21 11.85 10.67 -13.74
N TYR A 22 12.27 9.41 -13.72
CA TYR A 22 13.23 8.91 -14.69
C TYR A 22 12.73 9.06 -16.11
N LYS A 23 11.45 8.71 -16.34
CA LYS A 23 10.88 8.73 -17.68
C LYS A 23 10.88 10.13 -18.29
N TRP A 24 10.60 11.14 -17.48
CA TRP A 24 10.48 12.52 -17.93
C TRP A 24 11.82 13.26 -17.97
N ALA A 25 12.70 13.02 -16.99
CA ALA A 25 13.91 13.82 -16.82
C ALA A 25 15.19 13.18 -17.40
N LEU A 26 15.27 11.85 -17.45
CA LEU A 26 16.55 11.12 -17.60
C LEU A 26 16.57 10.05 -18.70
N ALA A 27 15.41 9.58 -19.17
CA ALA A 27 15.33 8.47 -20.11
C ALA A 27 16.05 8.71 -21.45
N ASP A 28 16.17 9.97 -21.87
CA ASP A 28 16.84 10.35 -23.11
C ASP A 28 18.32 10.75 -22.90
N GLU A 29 18.85 10.68 -21.68
CA GLU A 29 20.24 11.04 -21.41
C GLU A 29 21.22 9.94 -21.86
N THR A 30 22.36 10.32 -22.45
CA THR A 30 23.35 9.36 -22.96
C THR A 30 24.32 8.86 -21.88
N PHE A 31 24.05 9.14 -20.60
CA PHE A 31 24.85 8.65 -19.46
C PHE A 31 24.37 7.26 -19.04
N PHE A 32 24.55 6.25 -19.90
CA PHE A 32 23.95 4.92 -19.73
C PHE A 32 24.31 4.26 -18.40
N ARG A 33 25.58 4.32 -17.97
CA ARG A 33 26.03 3.79 -16.68
C ARG A 33 25.36 4.46 -15.48
N LEU A 34 25.15 5.78 -15.55
CA LEU A 34 24.52 6.52 -14.47
C LEU A 34 23.00 6.24 -14.45
N ASN A 35 22.37 6.15 -15.62
CA ASN A 35 20.98 5.72 -15.76
C ASN A 35 20.78 4.32 -15.18
N ARG A 36 21.66 3.38 -15.50
CA ARG A 36 21.63 2.02 -14.94
C ARG A 36 21.76 2.02 -13.43
N GLY A 37 22.76 2.71 -12.89
CA GLY A 37 22.96 2.81 -11.44
C GLY A 37 21.74 3.39 -10.72
N LEU A 38 21.12 4.42 -11.30
CA LEU A 38 19.90 5.04 -10.78
C LEU A 38 18.70 4.08 -10.81
N LEU A 39 18.46 3.42 -11.95
CA LEU A 39 17.39 2.43 -12.09
C LEU A 39 17.55 1.26 -11.12
N LEU A 40 18.79 0.84 -10.84
CA LEU A 40 19.09 -0.19 -9.84
C LEU A 40 18.81 0.32 -8.42
N ALA A 41 19.12 1.58 -8.13
CA ALA A 41 18.90 2.20 -6.82
C ALA A 41 17.41 2.41 -6.49
N PHE A 42 16.54 2.62 -7.48
CA PHE A 42 15.11 2.84 -7.23
C PHE A 42 14.42 1.67 -6.53
N TRP A 43 14.81 0.43 -6.83
CA TRP A 43 14.20 -0.76 -6.24
C TRP A 43 14.38 -0.81 -4.71
N PRO A 44 15.62 -0.84 -4.16
CA PRO A 44 15.81 -0.80 -2.73
C PRO A 44 15.34 0.52 -2.12
N LEU A 45 15.48 1.66 -2.81
CA LEU A 45 15.05 2.95 -2.26
C LEU A 45 13.52 2.98 -2.06
N ALA A 46 12.74 2.53 -3.03
CA ALA A 46 11.27 2.46 -2.91
C ALA A 46 10.80 1.49 -1.82
N LEU A 47 11.62 0.50 -1.45
CA LEU A 47 11.35 -0.38 -0.32
C LEU A 47 11.75 0.29 1.01
N LEU A 48 12.90 0.95 1.06
CA LEU A 48 13.44 1.53 2.30
C LEU A 48 12.72 2.82 2.74
N LEU A 49 12.27 3.67 1.81
CA LEU A 49 11.68 4.97 2.16
C LEU A 49 10.43 4.88 3.07
N PRO A 50 9.44 4.00 2.80
CA PRO A 50 8.31 3.83 3.71
C PRO A 50 8.68 3.31 5.10
N ALA A 51 9.85 2.67 5.25
CA ALA A 51 10.32 2.18 6.55
C ALA A 51 10.92 3.29 7.43
N ILE A 52 11.33 4.43 6.86
CA ILE A 52 12.01 5.52 7.59
C ILE A 52 11.11 6.11 8.69
N PRO A 53 9.84 6.51 8.43
CA PRO A 53 8.96 7.01 9.49
C PRO A 53 8.66 5.98 10.58
N LEU A 54 8.68 4.69 10.21
CA LEU A 54 8.47 3.58 11.14
C LEU A 54 9.68 3.37 12.08
N LEU A 55 10.90 3.60 11.57
CA LEU A 55 12.16 3.40 12.30
C LEU A 55 12.55 4.60 13.18
N LEU A 56 12.24 5.83 12.76
CA LEU A 56 12.64 7.06 13.48
C LEU A 56 11.68 7.47 14.62
N GLY A 57 10.54 6.79 14.75
CA GLY A 57 9.51 7.15 15.73
C GLY A 57 8.71 8.39 15.29
N LYS A 58 7.39 8.36 15.55
CA LYS A 58 6.41 9.39 15.15
C LYS A 58 6.67 10.79 15.71
N GLU A 59 7.64 10.97 16.60
CA GLU A 59 7.87 12.25 17.30
C GLU A 59 8.80 13.21 16.56
N VAL A 60 9.56 12.75 15.55
CA VAL A 60 10.64 13.58 14.95
C VAL A 60 10.16 14.45 13.76
N ILE A 61 9.03 14.13 13.12
CA ILE A 61 8.58 14.83 11.88
C ILE A 61 7.47 15.87 12.16
N THR A 62 6.95 15.95 13.40
CA THR A 62 5.79 16.78 13.76
C THR A 62 6.11 18.24 14.08
N THR A 63 7.33 18.74 13.85
CA THR A 63 7.71 20.11 14.24
C THR A 63 7.43 21.19 13.18
N THR A 64 6.81 20.85 12.05
CA THR A 64 6.35 21.84 11.06
C THR A 64 4.89 21.61 10.66
N ALA A 65 3.98 21.56 11.64
CA ALA A 65 2.57 21.78 11.37
C ALA A 65 2.31 23.29 11.40
N LEU A 66 2.02 23.88 10.25
CA LEU A 66 1.43 25.22 10.14
C LEU A 66 0.16 25.27 11.02
N PRO A 67 -0.08 26.35 11.79
CA PRO A 67 -1.33 26.54 12.50
C PRO A 67 -2.38 26.97 11.47
N GLY A 68 -3.32 26.09 11.12
CA GLY A 68 -4.40 26.49 10.21
C GLY A 68 -5.32 25.36 9.78
N ASN A 69 -6.46 25.28 10.47
CA ASN A 69 -7.83 25.14 9.96
C ASN A 69 -8.23 24.04 8.94
N ASP A 70 -7.35 23.17 8.47
CA ASP A 70 -7.73 22.09 7.54
C ASP A 70 -8.38 20.87 8.22
N LEU A 71 -8.37 20.84 9.57
CA LEU A 71 -8.91 19.73 10.37
C LEU A 71 -10.45 19.71 10.40
N GLU A 72 -11.11 20.85 10.23
CA GLU A 72 -12.58 20.95 10.23
C GLU A 72 -13.19 20.62 8.86
N MET A 73 -12.50 20.96 7.76
CA MET A 73 -13.02 20.74 6.40
C MET A 73 -13.02 19.25 5.99
N VAL A 74 -12.09 18.46 6.51
CA VAL A 74 -12.05 17.00 6.27
C VAL A 74 -13.03 16.26 7.18
N ASN A 75 -13.27 16.74 8.40
CA ASN A 75 -14.26 16.17 9.30
C ASN A 75 -15.72 16.48 8.87
N SER A 76 -15.98 17.62 8.24
CA SER A 76 -17.32 17.97 7.74
C SER A 76 -17.73 17.19 6.50
N LEU A 77 -16.79 16.65 5.72
CA LEU A 77 -17.07 15.79 4.57
C LEU A 77 -17.38 14.33 4.94
N MET A 78 -17.14 13.91 6.20
CA MET A 78 -17.35 12.53 6.65
C MET A 78 -18.46 12.36 7.70
N THR A 79 -19.11 13.43 8.15
CA THR A 79 -20.19 13.39 9.17
C THR A 79 -21.59 13.55 8.57
N THR A 80 -21.82 12.98 7.38
CA THR A 80 -23.19 12.77 6.86
C THR A 80 -23.59 11.31 7.04
N HIS A 81 -23.99 10.94 8.26
CA HIS A 81 -24.67 9.66 8.51
C HIS A 81 -26.12 9.73 8.00
N GLY A 82 -26.33 9.27 6.77
CA GLY A 82 -27.62 8.76 6.31
C GLY A 82 -27.87 7.32 6.82
N PRO A 83 -29.13 6.85 6.86
CA PRO A 83 -29.55 5.70 7.65
C PRO A 83 -29.05 4.36 7.07
N GLN A 84 -28.74 3.41 7.97
CA GLN A 84 -28.37 2.01 7.68
C GLN A 84 -27.05 1.80 6.88
N GLY A 85 -25.96 2.46 7.28
CA GLY A 85 -24.62 2.05 6.88
C GLY A 85 -24.11 0.91 7.77
N LYS A 86 -23.82 -0.27 7.19
CA LYS A 86 -23.06 -1.34 7.88
C LYS A 86 -21.84 -0.73 8.55
N SER A 87 -21.54 -1.11 9.80
CA SER A 87 -20.37 -0.58 10.51
C SER A 87 -19.14 -0.75 9.63
N LEU A 88 -18.27 0.27 9.56
CA LEU A 88 -17.03 0.21 8.78
C LEU A 88 -16.22 -1.05 9.15
N GLU A 89 -16.33 -1.53 10.39
CA GLU A 89 -15.74 -2.78 10.86
C GLU A 89 -16.27 -4.04 10.15
N GLN A 90 -17.57 -4.12 9.87
CA GLN A 90 -18.15 -5.21 9.05
C GLN A 90 -17.67 -5.14 7.59
N LEU A 91 -17.44 -3.93 7.05
CA LEU A 91 -16.92 -3.75 5.69
C LEU A 91 -15.42 -4.10 5.58
N TYR A 92 -14.61 -3.87 6.61
CA TYR A 92 -13.19 -4.26 6.60
C TYR A 92 -12.95 -5.72 7.00
N GLY A 93 -13.86 -6.31 7.78
CA GLY A 93 -13.77 -7.68 8.32
C GLY A 93 -13.53 -8.76 7.27
N LEU A 94 -14.25 -8.70 6.14
CA LEU A 94 -14.20 -9.72 5.10
C LEU A 94 -13.24 -9.36 3.94
N TRP A 95 -13.12 -8.09 3.60
CA TRP A 95 -12.37 -7.64 2.42
C TRP A 95 -10.86 -7.60 2.66
N LEU A 96 -10.42 -7.29 3.87
CA LEU A 96 -8.99 -7.26 4.22
C LEU A 96 -8.32 -8.65 4.09
N PRO A 97 -8.86 -9.75 4.67
CA PRO A 97 -8.26 -11.08 4.49
C PRO A 97 -8.34 -11.54 3.02
N MET A 98 -9.43 -11.25 2.31
CA MET A 98 -9.54 -11.58 0.89
C MET A 98 -8.47 -10.86 0.06
N THR A 99 -8.20 -9.59 0.33
CA THR A 99 -7.13 -8.82 -0.32
C THR A 99 -5.75 -9.40 -0.01
N CYS A 100 -5.50 -9.84 1.23
CA CYS A 100 -4.25 -10.51 1.59
C CYS A 100 -4.04 -11.82 0.81
N VAL A 101 -5.10 -12.62 0.67
CA VAL A 101 -5.08 -13.88 -0.09
C VAL A 101 -4.80 -13.62 -1.57
N VAL A 102 -5.49 -12.65 -2.18
CA VAL A 102 -5.26 -12.27 -3.58
C VAL A 102 -3.83 -11.76 -3.79
N TYR A 103 -3.32 -10.93 -2.88
CA TYR A 103 -1.94 -10.45 -2.95
C TYR A 103 -0.94 -11.61 -2.92
N LEU A 104 -1.07 -12.53 -1.95
CA LEU A 104 -0.17 -13.68 -1.82
C LEU A 104 -0.26 -14.63 -3.02
N ALA A 105 -1.46 -14.89 -3.52
CA ALA A 105 -1.68 -15.71 -4.71
C ALA A 105 -0.96 -15.10 -5.93
N GLY A 106 -1.02 -13.77 -6.10
CA GLY A 106 -0.30 -13.08 -7.16
C GLY A 106 1.22 -13.17 -7.03
N VAL A 107 1.77 -13.00 -5.82
CA VAL A 107 3.20 -13.17 -5.54
C VAL A 107 3.66 -14.59 -5.93
N ILE A 108 2.90 -15.61 -5.53
CA ILE A 108 3.19 -17.02 -5.84
C ILE A 108 3.12 -17.26 -7.36
N ALA A 109 2.06 -16.79 -8.02
CA ALA A 109 1.87 -17.00 -9.46
C ALA A 109 2.98 -16.36 -10.29
N VAL A 110 3.36 -15.11 -9.98
CA VAL A 110 4.43 -14.41 -10.70
C VAL A 110 5.79 -15.03 -10.40
N SER A 111 6.06 -15.40 -9.14
CA SER A 111 7.30 -16.11 -8.77
C SER A 111 7.42 -17.46 -9.48
N ALA A 112 6.34 -18.23 -9.54
CA ALA A 112 6.30 -19.51 -10.26
C ALA A 112 6.54 -19.32 -11.76
N LYS A 113 5.92 -18.31 -12.39
CA LYS A 113 6.16 -17.97 -13.79
C LYS A 113 7.63 -17.64 -14.05
N ILE A 114 8.24 -16.82 -13.21
CA ILE A 114 9.66 -16.45 -13.29
C ILE A 114 10.55 -17.69 -13.13
N PHE A 115 10.25 -18.54 -12.14
CA PHE A 115 10.98 -19.77 -11.88
C PHE A 115 10.93 -20.74 -13.06
N ILE A 116 9.74 -20.97 -13.64
CA ILE A 116 9.55 -21.80 -14.83
C ILE A 116 10.37 -21.24 -16.01
N ALA A 117 10.35 -19.92 -16.22
CA ALA A 117 11.14 -19.29 -17.27
C ALA A 117 12.66 -19.53 -17.10
N TYR A 118 13.17 -19.51 -15.86
CA TYR A 118 14.57 -19.86 -15.58
C TYR A 118 14.89 -21.34 -15.80
N LEU A 119 13.97 -22.25 -15.48
CA LEU A 119 14.15 -23.67 -15.79
C LEU A 119 14.20 -23.91 -17.30
N GLN A 120 13.30 -23.29 -18.06
CA GLN A 120 13.29 -23.34 -19.52
C GLN A 120 14.60 -22.80 -20.11
N LEU A 121 15.10 -21.68 -19.59
CA LEU A 121 16.37 -21.10 -20.01
C LEU A 121 17.56 -22.03 -19.72
N ARG A 122 17.61 -22.65 -18.54
CA ARG A 122 18.64 -23.64 -18.19
C ARG A 122 18.59 -24.85 -19.11
N HIS A 123 17.38 -25.35 -19.40
CA HIS A 123 17.21 -26.47 -20.31
C HIS A 123 17.70 -26.14 -21.73
N LEU A 124 17.35 -24.95 -22.25
CA LEU A 124 17.81 -24.47 -23.55
C LEU A 124 19.33 -24.41 -23.63
N ILE A 125 20.00 -23.81 -22.63
CA ILE A 125 21.47 -23.71 -22.56
C ILE A 125 22.12 -25.10 -22.48
N GLY A 126 21.51 -26.04 -21.75
CA GLY A 126 21.99 -27.41 -21.62
C GLY A 126 21.84 -28.26 -22.89
N SER A 127 20.84 -27.96 -23.73
CA SER A 127 20.58 -28.70 -24.98
C SER A 127 21.47 -28.29 -26.16
N GLY A 128 22.12 -27.13 -26.11
CA GLY A 128 22.94 -26.61 -27.20
C GLY A 128 24.35 -27.20 -27.24
N ARG A 129 25.02 -27.11 -28.39
CA ARG A 129 26.43 -27.53 -28.51
C ARG A 129 27.32 -26.50 -27.84
N GLN A 130 28.00 -26.90 -26.77
CA GLN A 130 28.85 -26.01 -25.99
C GLN A 130 30.29 -26.00 -26.50
N ILE A 131 30.88 -24.80 -26.58
CA ILE A 131 32.27 -24.54 -26.94
C ILE A 131 32.83 -23.60 -25.88
N GLU A 132 33.88 -24.05 -25.17
CA GLU A 132 34.53 -23.22 -24.16
C GLU A 132 35.46 -22.19 -24.83
N GLN A 133 35.30 -20.92 -24.46
CA GLN A 133 36.08 -19.79 -24.98
C GLN A 133 36.82 -19.04 -23.86
N GLY A 134 37.16 -19.74 -22.77
CA GLY A 134 37.88 -19.20 -21.61
C GLY A 134 37.03 -18.24 -20.76
N ALA A 135 36.78 -17.03 -21.25
CA ALA A 135 36.04 -15.99 -20.51
C ALA A 135 34.51 -16.21 -20.51
N PHE A 136 33.99 -16.98 -21.46
CA PHE A 136 32.57 -17.31 -21.59
C PHE A 136 32.40 -18.69 -22.26
N HIS A 137 31.19 -19.25 -22.16
CA HIS A 137 30.80 -20.49 -22.84
C HIS A 137 29.91 -20.14 -24.04
N LEU A 138 30.35 -20.51 -25.24
CA LEU A 138 29.58 -20.31 -26.46
C LEU A 138 28.67 -21.51 -26.68
N VAL A 139 27.38 -21.27 -26.86
CA VAL A 139 26.36 -22.29 -27.11
C VAL A 139 25.81 -22.08 -28.50
N LEU A 140 26.11 -23.01 -29.41
CA LEU A 140 25.62 -23.01 -30.78
C LEU A 140 24.31 -23.80 -30.89
N VAL A 141 23.29 -23.15 -31.44
CA VAL A 141 21.96 -23.75 -31.67
C VAL A 141 21.64 -23.73 -33.17
N LYS A 142 21.01 -24.81 -33.66
CA LYS A 142 20.63 -24.95 -35.07
C LYS A 142 19.43 -24.09 -35.46
N ASP A 143 18.54 -23.84 -34.50
CA ASP A 143 17.32 -23.08 -34.72
C ASP A 143 17.58 -21.59 -34.96
N LYS A 144 16.64 -20.93 -35.65
CA LYS A 144 16.64 -19.49 -35.86
C LYS A 144 16.22 -18.78 -34.57
N LEU A 145 17.14 -18.71 -33.62
CA LEU A 145 16.99 -17.97 -32.37
C LEU A 145 17.74 -16.65 -32.46
N ALA A 146 17.15 -15.60 -31.90
CA ALA A 146 17.86 -14.35 -31.68
C ALA A 146 19.02 -14.61 -30.69
N PRO A 147 20.22 -14.08 -30.93
CA PRO A 147 21.31 -14.20 -29.99
C PRO A 147 20.93 -13.58 -28.65
N PHE A 148 21.41 -14.19 -27.57
CA PHE A 148 21.29 -13.63 -26.24
C PHE A 148 22.42 -14.13 -25.35
N SER A 149 22.61 -13.42 -24.26
CA SER A 149 23.63 -13.70 -23.24
C SER A 149 22.96 -13.92 -21.90
N TRP A 150 23.44 -14.94 -21.18
CA TRP A 150 22.95 -15.28 -19.86
C TRP A 150 24.11 -15.65 -18.95
N THR A 151 24.38 -14.81 -17.94
CA THR A 151 25.48 -14.99 -16.97
C THR A 151 26.85 -15.12 -17.64
N ARG A 152 27.34 -16.34 -17.88
CA ARG A 152 28.60 -16.63 -18.61
C ARG A 152 28.39 -17.32 -19.96
N TYR A 153 27.14 -17.51 -20.39
CA TYR A 153 26.79 -18.19 -21.62
C TYR A 153 26.41 -17.19 -22.70
N ILE A 154 26.93 -17.37 -23.91
CA ILE A 154 26.46 -16.68 -25.12
C ILE A 154 25.77 -17.73 -25.99
N VAL A 155 24.48 -17.55 -26.24
CA VAL A 155 23.70 -18.44 -27.11
C VAL A 155 23.54 -17.75 -28.46
N ILE A 156 24.01 -18.40 -29.53
CA ILE A 156 23.95 -17.86 -30.89
C ILE A 156 23.53 -18.96 -31.87
N SER A 157 22.75 -18.58 -32.90
CA SER A 157 22.42 -19.51 -33.98
C SER A 157 23.65 -19.80 -34.86
N GLU A 158 23.75 -21.02 -35.39
CA GLU A 158 24.87 -21.37 -36.28
C GLU A 158 24.95 -20.45 -37.51
N LYS A 159 23.81 -19.95 -38.00
CA LYS A 159 23.77 -19.01 -39.12
C LYS A 159 24.39 -17.66 -38.74
N ASP A 160 23.97 -17.10 -37.61
CA ASP A 160 24.47 -15.80 -37.15
C ASP A 160 25.95 -15.84 -36.81
N TYR A 161 26.42 -16.98 -36.27
CA TYR A 161 27.84 -17.21 -36.01
C TYR A 161 28.68 -17.28 -37.28
N ARG A 162 28.11 -17.74 -38.41
CA ARG A 162 28.80 -17.75 -39.71
C ARG A 162 28.78 -16.38 -40.39
N ASP A 163 27.62 -15.72 -40.39
CA ASP A 163 27.38 -14.53 -41.21
C ASP A 163 27.97 -13.25 -40.58
N ASN A 164 27.81 -13.03 -39.26
CA ASN A 164 28.24 -11.79 -38.58
C ASN A 164 28.75 -12.07 -37.15
N PRO A 165 29.80 -12.88 -36.97
CA PRO A 165 30.25 -13.31 -35.64
C PRO A 165 30.77 -12.14 -34.79
N LYS A 166 31.50 -11.19 -35.39
CA LYS A 166 32.24 -10.17 -34.63
C LYS A 166 31.31 -9.18 -33.94
N GLU A 167 30.34 -8.65 -34.69
CA GLU A 167 29.38 -7.66 -34.22
C GLU A 167 28.47 -8.24 -33.14
N ILE A 168 27.96 -9.45 -33.37
CA ILE A 168 27.05 -10.12 -32.45
C ILE A 168 27.80 -10.54 -31.18
N LEU A 169 28.97 -11.15 -31.29
CA LEU A 169 29.74 -11.56 -30.12
C LEU A 169 30.21 -10.37 -29.29
N ALA A 170 30.62 -9.26 -29.91
CA ALA A 170 31.00 -8.06 -29.18
C ALA A 170 29.81 -7.51 -28.36
N HIS A 171 28.60 -7.53 -28.94
CA HIS A 171 27.38 -7.12 -28.25
C HIS A 171 27.04 -8.05 -27.07
N GLU A 172 26.97 -9.36 -27.31
CA GLU A 172 26.62 -10.34 -26.26
C GLU A 172 27.68 -10.40 -25.15
N LEU A 173 28.96 -10.22 -25.50
CA LEU A 173 30.03 -10.14 -24.51
C LEU A 173 29.90 -8.89 -23.63
N ALA A 174 29.42 -7.77 -24.18
CA ALA A 174 29.19 -6.57 -23.39
C ALA A 174 28.15 -6.80 -22.29
N HIS A 175 27.07 -7.55 -22.58
CA HIS A 175 26.08 -7.92 -21.55
C HIS A 175 26.68 -8.77 -20.42
N ILE A 176 27.58 -9.70 -20.75
CA ILE A 176 28.30 -10.52 -19.76
C ILE A 176 29.23 -9.64 -18.92
N ARG A 177 30.06 -8.81 -19.57
CA ARG A 177 31.02 -7.92 -18.91
C ARG A 177 30.33 -6.93 -17.97
N HIS A 178 29.15 -6.46 -18.37
CA HIS A 178 28.34 -5.56 -17.58
C HIS A 178 27.39 -6.27 -16.61
N HIS A 179 27.37 -7.60 -16.54
CA HIS A 179 26.55 -8.35 -15.60
C HIS A 179 25.03 -8.09 -15.72
N HIS A 180 24.52 -7.79 -16.92
CA HIS A 180 23.11 -7.43 -17.15
C HIS A 180 22.11 -8.51 -16.68
N SER A 181 22.50 -9.79 -16.67
CA SER A 181 21.63 -10.86 -16.16
C SER A 181 21.28 -10.70 -14.68
N TRP A 182 22.21 -10.21 -13.85
CA TRP A 182 21.97 -10.02 -12.42
C TRP A 182 20.99 -8.89 -12.14
N ASP A 183 21.08 -7.79 -12.90
CA ASP A 183 20.11 -6.69 -12.83
C ASP A 183 18.68 -7.17 -13.14
N LEU A 184 18.52 -8.05 -14.13
CA LEU A 184 17.21 -8.59 -14.49
C LEU A 184 16.66 -9.55 -13.43
N ILE A 185 17.51 -10.35 -12.78
CA ILE A 185 17.13 -11.20 -11.64
C ILE A 185 16.65 -10.33 -10.47
N LEU A 186 17.39 -9.25 -10.15
CA LEU A 186 16.99 -8.31 -9.12
C LEU A 186 15.62 -7.69 -9.44
N ALA A 187 15.44 -7.19 -10.67
CA ALA A 187 14.16 -6.63 -11.11
C ALA A 187 13.02 -7.66 -11.05
N ASP A 188 13.28 -8.93 -11.39
CA ASP A 188 12.30 -10.02 -11.27
C ASP A 188 11.89 -10.29 -9.82
N ALA A 189 12.84 -10.26 -8.87
CA ALA A 189 12.54 -10.40 -7.45
C ALA A 189 11.64 -9.27 -6.92
N PHE A 190 11.92 -8.02 -7.28
CA PHE A 190 11.09 -6.89 -6.90
C PHE A 190 9.73 -6.88 -7.60
N ILE A 191 9.66 -7.30 -8.87
CA ILE A 191 8.39 -7.46 -9.58
C ILE A 191 7.53 -8.56 -8.95
N ALA A 192 8.12 -9.65 -8.47
CA ALA A 192 7.34 -10.67 -7.75
C ALA A 192 6.65 -10.08 -6.51
N TRP A 193 7.33 -9.20 -5.77
CA TRP A 193 6.75 -8.46 -4.63
C TRP A 193 5.72 -7.40 -5.06
N GLN A 194 6.03 -6.64 -6.12
CA GLN A 194 5.23 -5.53 -6.66
C GLN A 194 4.43 -5.95 -7.90
N TRP A 195 3.93 -7.18 -7.96
CA TRP A 195 3.41 -7.76 -9.20
C TRP A 195 2.24 -6.98 -9.80
N PHE A 196 1.43 -6.37 -8.94
CA PHE A 196 0.27 -5.56 -9.32
C PHE A 196 0.65 -4.15 -9.79
N ASN A 197 1.89 -3.69 -9.53
CA ASN A 197 2.32 -2.33 -9.83
C ASN A 197 2.87 -2.21 -11.27
N PRO A 198 2.18 -1.49 -12.18
CA PRO A 198 2.65 -1.32 -13.55
C PRO A 198 4.02 -0.63 -13.65
N ALA A 199 4.35 0.26 -12.71
CA ALA A 199 5.63 0.96 -12.70
C ALA A 199 6.81 0.00 -12.57
N ALA A 200 6.68 -1.09 -11.81
CA ALA A 200 7.73 -2.10 -11.68
C ALA A 200 8.04 -2.75 -13.06
N TRP A 201 7.00 -3.14 -13.80
CA TRP A 201 7.14 -3.72 -15.13
C TRP A 201 7.74 -2.73 -16.14
N LEU A 202 7.31 -1.47 -16.07
CA LEU A 202 7.83 -0.41 -16.93
C LEU A 202 9.29 -0.09 -16.59
N LEU A 203 9.68 -0.09 -15.32
CA LEU A 203 11.05 0.13 -14.88
C LEU A 203 11.99 -0.97 -15.38
N LYS A 204 11.56 -2.24 -15.33
CA LYS A 204 12.31 -3.35 -15.94
C LYS A 204 12.47 -3.16 -17.45
N ARG A 205 11.46 -2.63 -18.15
CA ARG A 205 11.55 -2.32 -19.59
C ARG A 205 12.58 -1.23 -19.86
N GLU A 206 12.62 -0.17 -19.06
CA GLU A 206 13.63 0.89 -19.20
C GLU A 206 15.03 0.38 -18.86
N MET A 207 15.18 -0.50 -17.86
CA MET A 207 16.46 -1.16 -17.55
C MET A 207 17.00 -1.94 -18.75
N ARG A 208 16.16 -2.76 -19.40
CA ARG A 208 16.55 -3.47 -20.62
C ARG A 208 16.97 -2.51 -21.72
N ALA A 209 16.26 -1.41 -21.92
CA ALA A 209 16.65 -0.42 -22.92
C ALA A 209 18.05 0.16 -22.63
N VAL A 210 18.35 0.47 -21.38
CA VAL A 210 19.70 0.92 -20.97
C VAL A 210 20.75 -0.16 -21.19
N HIS A 211 20.46 -1.43 -20.89
CA HIS A 211 21.36 -2.56 -21.18
C HIS A 211 21.70 -2.65 -22.66
N GLU A 212 20.71 -2.50 -23.55
CA GLU A 212 20.94 -2.46 -25.00
C GLU A 212 21.82 -1.27 -25.39
N TYR A 213 21.60 -0.08 -24.82
CA TYR A 213 22.42 1.10 -25.11
C TYR A 213 23.87 0.93 -24.63
N GLU A 214 24.09 0.32 -23.46
CA GLU A 214 25.45 0.01 -22.97
C GLU A 214 26.15 -1.01 -23.87
N ALA A 215 25.44 -2.04 -24.32
CA ALA A 215 25.98 -3.04 -25.23
C ALA A 215 26.28 -2.44 -26.62
N ASP A 216 25.40 -1.58 -27.14
CA ASP A 216 25.60 -0.86 -28.40
C ASP A 216 26.80 0.10 -28.32
N ASP A 217 26.94 0.88 -27.25
CA ASP A 217 28.10 1.78 -27.02
C ASP A 217 29.40 0.98 -26.89
N ALA A 218 29.37 -0.19 -26.25
CA ALA A 218 30.52 -1.08 -26.14
C ALA A 218 30.98 -1.61 -27.50
N VAL A 219 30.06 -2.03 -28.37
CA VAL A 219 30.37 -2.48 -29.75
C VAL A 219 31.09 -1.37 -30.53
N LEU A 220 30.57 -0.14 -30.47
CA LEU A 220 31.17 1.00 -31.15
C LEU A 220 32.55 1.36 -30.58
N SER A 221 32.72 1.23 -29.25
CA SER A 221 34.01 1.49 -28.58
C SER A 221 35.12 0.50 -28.96
N VAL A 222 34.76 -0.70 -29.39
CA VAL A 222 35.71 -1.73 -29.88
C VAL A 222 36.20 -1.41 -31.32
N GLY A 223 35.61 -0.40 -31.98
CA GLY A 223 36.01 0.04 -33.32
C GLY A 223 35.21 -0.59 -34.46
N ILE A 224 34.08 -1.23 -34.15
CA ILE A 224 33.15 -1.73 -35.17
C ILE A 224 32.44 -0.54 -35.84
N GLU A 225 32.40 -0.54 -37.17
CA GLU A 225 31.79 0.55 -37.93
C GLU A 225 30.29 0.68 -37.63
N ALA A 226 29.87 1.87 -37.18
CA ALA A 226 28.51 2.15 -36.76
C ALA A 226 27.47 1.84 -37.86
N ARG A 227 27.75 2.20 -39.12
CA ARG A 227 26.81 2.00 -40.23
C ARG A 227 26.55 0.52 -40.51
N SER A 228 27.62 -0.27 -40.56
CA SER A 228 27.56 -1.71 -40.78
C SER A 228 26.81 -2.41 -39.65
N TYR A 229 27.08 -2.00 -38.40
CA TYR A 229 26.38 -2.51 -37.22
C TYR A 229 24.88 -2.15 -37.21
N GLN A 230 24.52 -0.90 -37.47
CA GLN A 230 23.13 -0.46 -37.54
C GLN A 230 22.34 -1.20 -38.62
N MET A 231 22.95 -1.42 -39.80
CA MET A 231 22.33 -2.19 -40.88
C MET A 231 22.10 -3.66 -40.49
N LEU A 232 23.02 -4.27 -39.74
CA LEU A 232 22.84 -5.61 -39.18
C LEU A 232 21.60 -5.67 -38.26
N LEU A 233 21.46 -4.71 -37.35
CA LEU A 233 20.31 -4.63 -36.43
C LEU A 233 18.98 -4.47 -37.20
N ILE A 234 18.95 -3.62 -38.22
CA ILE A 234 17.77 -3.42 -39.07
C ILE A 234 17.42 -4.69 -39.84
N LYS A 235 18.40 -5.33 -40.50
CA LYS A 235 18.19 -6.58 -41.23
C LYS A 235 17.62 -7.68 -40.32
N LYS A 236 18.12 -7.76 -39.08
CA LYS A 236 17.63 -8.72 -38.09
C LYS A 236 16.19 -8.45 -37.68
N ALA A 237 15.85 -7.20 -37.37
CA ALA A 237 14.50 -6.84 -36.96
C ALA A 237 13.46 -6.99 -38.09
N VAL A 238 13.85 -6.75 -39.35
CA VAL A 238 12.97 -6.85 -40.53
C VAL A 238 12.84 -8.31 -41.00
N GLY A 239 13.90 -9.11 -40.93
CA GLY A 239 13.91 -10.51 -41.38
C GLY A 239 13.08 -11.49 -40.52
N SER A 240 12.73 -11.13 -39.29
CA SER A 240 11.90 -11.95 -38.38
C SER A 240 10.39 -11.65 -38.47
N SER A 241 9.97 -10.72 -39.33
CA SER A 241 8.60 -10.20 -39.36
C SER A 241 7.63 -11.12 -40.10
N ARG A 242 7.03 -12.10 -39.40
CA ARG A 242 5.87 -12.87 -39.89
C ARG A 242 4.60 -12.80 -39.02
N TYR A 243 4.49 -11.89 -38.04
CA TYR A 243 3.24 -11.70 -37.26
C TYR A 243 3.03 -10.24 -36.83
N THR A 244 2.08 -9.54 -37.46
CA THR A 244 1.97 -8.07 -37.50
C THR A 244 1.22 -7.44 -36.30
N LEU A 245 0.43 -8.21 -35.53
CA LEU A 245 -0.33 -7.68 -34.39
C LEU A 245 0.51 -7.49 -33.11
N ALA A 246 1.59 -8.24 -32.93
CA ALA A 246 2.53 -8.07 -31.81
C ALA A 246 3.68 -7.10 -32.11
N ASN A 247 3.82 -6.67 -33.37
CA ASN A 247 5.05 -6.04 -33.88
C ASN A 247 5.08 -4.50 -33.77
N SER A 248 3.95 -3.84 -33.48
CA SER A 248 3.93 -2.38 -33.30
C SER A 248 4.79 -1.92 -32.12
N PHE A 249 4.99 -2.77 -31.11
CA PHE A 249 5.82 -2.48 -29.95
C PHE A 249 7.33 -2.64 -30.21
N ASN A 250 7.75 -3.56 -31.09
CA ASN A 250 9.17 -3.83 -31.35
C ASN A 250 9.85 -2.75 -32.20
N HIS A 251 9.16 -2.15 -33.18
CA HIS A 251 9.74 -1.06 -33.99
C HIS A 251 10.18 0.15 -33.15
N SER A 252 9.48 0.43 -32.05
CA SER A 252 9.83 1.54 -31.15
C SER A 252 11.15 1.32 -30.41
N THR A 253 11.54 0.06 -30.14
CA THR A 253 12.77 -0.28 -29.41
C THR A 253 14.00 -0.17 -30.30
N LEU A 254 13.94 -0.73 -31.52
CA LEU A 254 15.01 -0.59 -32.51
C LEU A 254 15.23 0.88 -32.86
N LYS A 255 14.15 1.63 -33.13
CA LYS A 255 14.23 3.07 -33.41
C LYS A 255 15.01 3.78 -32.31
N LYS A 256 14.69 3.51 -31.04
CA LYS A 256 15.39 4.11 -29.90
C LYS A 256 16.86 3.73 -29.84
N ARG A 257 17.22 2.46 -30.04
CA ARG A 257 18.63 2.02 -30.10
C ARG A 257 19.41 2.79 -31.16
N ILE A 258 18.88 2.88 -32.38
CA ILE A 258 19.49 3.64 -33.48
C ILE A 258 19.57 5.14 -33.13
N THR A 259 18.48 5.72 -32.61
CA THR A 259 18.47 7.14 -32.20
C THR A 259 19.53 7.43 -31.13
N MET A 260 19.68 6.57 -30.13
CA MET A 260 20.67 6.77 -29.06
C MET A 260 22.11 6.56 -29.53
N MET A 261 22.36 5.73 -30.55
CA MET A 261 23.68 5.62 -31.18
C MET A 261 24.05 6.86 -32.00
N LEU A 262 23.08 7.51 -32.64
CA LEU A 262 23.29 8.70 -33.47
C LEU A 262 23.28 10.00 -32.66
N LYS A 263 22.81 9.95 -31.41
CA LYS A 263 22.66 11.12 -30.55
C LYS A 263 24.03 11.60 -30.06
N GLU A 264 24.22 12.92 -30.11
CA GLU A 264 25.38 13.55 -29.48
C GLU A 264 25.40 13.30 -27.97
N LYS A 265 26.60 13.19 -27.38
CA LYS A 265 26.72 12.94 -25.94
C LYS A 265 26.08 14.10 -25.16
N SER A 266 25.26 13.75 -24.17
CA SER A 266 24.60 14.70 -23.28
C SER A 266 25.60 15.66 -22.61
N SER A 267 25.16 16.90 -22.38
CA SER A 267 25.98 17.90 -21.71
C SER A 267 26.32 17.48 -20.27
N PRO A 268 27.51 17.81 -19.75
CA PRO A 268 27.86 17.51 -18.36
C PRO A 268 26.87 18.09 -17.34
N TRP A 269 26.23 19.23 -17.66
CA TRP A 269 25.19 19.86 -16.84
C TRP A 269 23.94 19.00 -16.68
N ALA A 270 23.62 18.11 -17.63
CA ALA A 270 22.51 17.17 -17.46
C ALA A 270 22.74 16.19 -16.30
N ARG A 271 23.98 15.99 -15.83
CA ARG A 271 24.27 15.20 -14.62
C ARG A 271 23.67 15.83 -13.35
N ALA A 272 23.48 17.14 -13.32
CA ALA A 272 22.84 17.81 -12.19
C ALA A 272 21.38 17.35 -12.00
N ARG A 273 20.70 16.93 -13.08
CA ARG A 273 19.32 16.41 -13.00
C ARG A 273 19.19 15.17 -12.13
N TYR A 274 20.25 14.37 -11.98
CA TYR A 274 20.25 13.19 -11.11
C TYR A 274 20.19 13.57 -9.63
N LEU A 275 20.71 14.75 -9.27
CA LEU A 275 20.62 15.27 -7.90
C LEU A 275 19.17 15.55 -7.49
N CYS A 276 18.26 15.77 -8.45
CA CYS A 276 16.83 15.94 -8.19
C CYS A 276 16.16 14.69 -7.60
N LEU A 277 16.81 13.52 -7.63
CA LEU A 277 16.30 12.34 -6.92
C LEU A 277 16.28 12.55 -5.40
N VAL A 278 17.26 13.26 -4.83
CA VAL A 278 17.37 13.48 -3.39
C VAL A 278 16.15 14.26 -2.84
N PRO A 279 15.79 15.45 -3.36
CA PRO A 279 14.58 16.14 -2.91
C PRO A 279 13.31 15.34 -3.21
N LEU A 280 13.26 14.59 -4.32
CA LEU A 280 12.11 13.73 -4.62
C LEU A 280 11.92 12.61 -3.58
N ALA A 281 13.01 11.98 -3.14
CA ALA A 281 13.00 10.97 -2.09
C ALA A 281 12.58 11.60 -0.75
N ALA A 282 13.11 12.78 -0.40
CA ALA A 282 12.72 13.50 0.80
C ALA A 282 11.22 13.86 0.80
N LEU A 283 10.70 14.38 -0.31
CA LEU A 283 9.28 14.68 -0.48
C LEU A 283 8.40 13.42 -0.33
N SER A 284 8.88 12.28 -0.83
CA SER A 284 8.16 11.00 -0.66
C SER A 284 8.05 10.60 0.80
N VAL A 285 9.13 10.76 1.59
CA VAL A 285 9.11 10.48 3.03
C VAL A 285 8.17 11.42 3.76
N VAL A 286 8.20 12.72 3.45
CA VAL A 286 7.28 13.71 4.04
C VAL A 286 5.83 13.38 3.72
N ALA A 287 5.52 13.00 2.47
CA ALA A 287 4.18 12.61 2.06
C ALA A 287 3.67 11.36 2.80
N ILE A 288 4.53 10.36 3.02
CA ILE A 288 4.20 9.15 3.77
C ILE A 288 4.04 9.44 5.27
N ALA A 289 4.88 10.31 5.82
CA ALA A 289 4.84 10.72 7.23
C ALA A 289 3.68 11.69 7.55
N HIS A 290 2.97 12.19 6.53
CA HIS A 290 1.89 13.15 6.73
C HIS A 290 0.82 12.60 7.70
N PRO A 291 0.36 13.37 8.71
CA PRO A 291 -0.55 12.88 9.76
C PRO A 291 -1.82 12.22 9.23
N ALA A 292 -2.37 12.70 8.12
CA ALA A 292 -3.54 12.07 7.49
C ALA A 292 -3.26 10.63 7.02
N VAL A 293 -2.10 10.38 6.41
CA VAL A 293 -1.68 9.05 5.94
C VAL A 293 -1.32 8.15 7.12
N ALA A 294 -0.63 8.70 8.13
CA ALA A 294 -0.27 7.98 9.35
C ALA A 294 -1.50 7.51 10.13
N ARG A 295 -2.53 8.36 10.29
CA ARG A 295 -3.78 8.00 10.99
C ARG A 295 -4.56 6.90 10.27
N VAL A 296 -4.67 6.99 8.93
CA VAL A 296 -5.31 5.94 8.13
C VAL A 296 -4.54 4.63 8.25
N SER A 297 -3.20 4.69 8.20
CA SER A 297 -2.37 3.52 8.43
C SER A 297 -2.60 2.93 9.82
N ASP A 298 -2.58 3.74 10.88
CA ASP A 298 -2.79 3.26 12.25
C ASP A 298 -4.12 2.52 12.40
N ARG A 299 -5.21 3.13 11.95
CA ARG A 299 -6.56 2.52 12.00
C ARG A 299 -6.63 1.19 11.26
N LEU A 300 -5.94 1.06 10.12
CA LEU A 300 -5.88 -0.19 9.35
C LEU A 300 -4.97 -1.25 9.99
N THR A 301 -4.09 -0.86 10.92
CA THR A 301 -3.16 -1.76 11.61
C THR A 301 -3.65 -2.23 12.97
N THR A 302 -4.47 -1.41 13.66
CA THR A 302 -5.12 -1.77 14.94
C THR A 302 -6.22 -2.80 14.76
N VAL A 303 -6.82 -2.88 13.58
CA VAL A 303 -7.74 -3.96 13.20
C VAL A 303 -6.94 -5.24 12.96
N LYS A 304 -6.77 -6.05 14.01
CA LYS A 304 -6.16 -7.37 13.88
C LYS A 304 -7.15 -8.29 13.16
N VAL A 305 -6.67 -8.97 12.12
CA VAL A 305 -7.45 -9.97 11.35
C VAL A 305 -7.98 -11.09 12.25
N THR A 306 -7.32 -11.36 13.38
CA THR A 306 -7.78 -12.31 14.41
C THR A 306 -9.04 -11.84 15.14
N ASP A 307 -9.17 -10.55 15.41
CA ASP A 307 -10.30 -10.00 16.15
C ASP A 307 -11.53 -9.91 15.23
N LEU A 308 -11.32 -9.61 13.93
CA LEU A 308 -12.35 -9.63 12.90
C LEU A 308 -12.95 -11.02 12.63
N TRP A 309 -12.15 -12.09 12.72
CA TRP A 309 -12.65 -13.46 12.55
C TRP A 309 -13.48 -13.89 13.76
N ALA A 310 -13.06 -13.53 14.98
CA ALA A 310 -13.83 -13.80 16.19
C ALA A 310 -15.18 -13.06 16.18
N MET A 311 -15.19 -11.77 15.81
CA MET A 311 -16.40 -10.95 15.74
C MET A 311 -17.35 -11.36 14.60
N SER A 312 -16.84 -11.88 13.49
CA SER A 312 -17.67 -12.37 12.37
C SER A 312 -18.36 -13.71 12.66
N GLN A 313 -17.99 -14.42 13.72
CA GLN A 313 -18.59 -15.70 14.10
C GLN A 313 -19.61 -15.59 15.24
N GLU A 314 -19.75 -14.42 15.86
CA GLU A 314 -20.73 -14.22 16.91
C GLU A 314 -22.11 -14.02 16.25
N LYS A 315 -22.95 -15.06 16.36
CA LYS A 315 -24.30 -15.07 15.80
C LYS A 315 -25.15 -14.09 16.62
N GLU A 316 -25.62 -13.01 16.01
CA GLU A 316 -26.51 -12.05 16.67
C GLU A 316 -27.74 -12.80 17.22
N PRO A 317 -28.18 -12.48 18.45
CA PRO A 317 -29.38 -13.09 19.03
C PRO A 317 -30.61 -12.79 18.18
N GLU A 318 -31.47 -13.78 18.00
CA GLU A 318 -32.73 -13.66 17.24
C GLU A 318 -33.74 -12.75 17.96
N VAL A 319 -33.66 -12.67 19.29
CA VAL A 319 -34.46 -11.77 20.12
C VAL A 319 -33.52 -10.95 21.00
N MET A 320 -33.63 -9.63 20.91
CA MET A 320 -32.86 -8.68 21.73
C MET A 320 -33.37 -8.65 23.17
N PRO A 321 -32.52 -8.32 24.16
CA PRO A 321 -32.96 -8.22 25.55
C PRO A 321 -33.93 -7.05 25.72
N GLN A 322 -34.97 -7.22 26.53
CA GLN A 322 -36.00 -6.20 26.74
C GLN A 322 -36.08 -5.78 28.21
N TYR A 323 -36.21 -4.48 28.45
CA TYR A 323 -36.43 -3.96 29.80
C TYR A 323 -37.82 -4.41 30.31
N PRO A 324 -37.97 -4.82 31.58
CA PRO A 324 -39.24 -5.29 32.09
C PRO A 324 -40.29 -4.17 32.05
N GLY A 325 -41.44 -4.45 31.43
CA GLY A 325 -42.48 -3.45 31.18
C GLY A 325 -42.26 -2.60 29.93
N GLY A 326 -41.22 -2.90 29.14
CA GLY A 326 -40.94 -2.28 27.85
C GLY A 326 -40.24 -0.92 27.94
N GLU A 327 -40.07 -0.30 26.77
CA GLU A 327 -39.30 0.93 26.58
C GLU A 327 -39.82 2.13 27.39
N LYS A 328 -41.14 2.22 27.60
CA LYS A 328 -41.74 3.29 28.40
C LYS A 328 -41.29 3.24 29.87
N GLU A 329 -41.23 2.03 30.45
CA GLU A 329 -40.79 1.83 31.83
C GLU A 329 -39.28 2.05 31.98
N PHE A 330 -38.52 1.70 30.94
CA PHE A 330 -37.10 2.02 30.84
C PHE A 330 -36.84 3.53 30.93
N TYR A 331 -37.45 4.34 30.05
CA TYR A 331 -37.25 5.79 30.11
C TYR A 331 -37.78 6.40 31.40
N ARG A 332 -38.88 5.87 31.96
CA ARG A 332 -39.38 6.30 33.27
C ARG A 332 -38.36 6.06 34.38
N PHE A 333 -37.73 4.88 34.39
CA PHE A 333 -36.65 4.57 35.34
C PHE A 333 -35.48 5.54 35.19
N MET A 334 -35.04 5.79 33.95
CA MET A 334 -33.92 6.69 33.67
C MET A 334 -34.18 8.10 34.17
N ALA A 335 -35.35 8.66 33.83
CA ALA A 335 -35.76 10.00 34.26
C ALA A 335 -35.84 10.15 35.79
N MET A 336 -36.16 9.08 36.53
CA MET A 336 -36.25 9.13 37.99
C MET A 336 -34.91 8.90 38.71
N ARG A 337 -33.93 8.27 38.06
CA ARG A 337 -32.71 7.77 38.70
C ARG A 337 -31.45 8.55 38.36
N PHE A 338 -31.38 9.10 37.15
CA PHE A 338 -30.27 9.95 36.73
C PHE A 338 -30.33 11.32 37.40
N LYS A 339 -29.18 11.77 37.90
CA LYS A 339 -28.98 13.12 38.42
C LYS A 339 -27.69 13.68 37.86
N TYR A 340 -27.64 15.00 37.69
CA TYR A 340 -26.38 15.65 37.36
C TYR A 340 -25.44 15.59 38.58
N PRO A 341 -24.23 15.02 38.48
CA PRO A 341 -23.32 14.90 39.61
C PRO A 341 -22.86 16.28 40.11
N VAL A 342 -22.92 16.52 41.42
CA VAL A 342 -22.51 17.81 42.01
C VAL A 342 -21.07 18.21 41.64
N PRO A 343 -20.06 17.32 41.68
CA PRO A 343 -18.69 17.70 41.29
C PRO A 343 -18.58 18.12 39.82
N ALA A 344 -19.34 17.46 38.93
CA ALA A 344 -19.39 17.82 37.51
C ALA A 344 -20.15 19.13 37.30
N LEU A 345 -21.21 19.37 38.07
CA LEU A 345 -22.00 20.60 38.02
C LEU A 345 -21.17 21.81 38.46
N GLU A 346 -20.45 21.71 39.58
CA GLU A 346 -19.57 22.77 40.11
C GLU A 346 -18.36 23.05 39.20
N ALA A 347 -17.85 22.02 38.52
CA ALA A 347 -16.74 22.13 37.58
C ALA A 347 -17.19 22.45 36.14
N GLU A 348 -18.48 22.72 35.92
CA GLU A 348 -19.11 23.00 34.62
C GLU A 348 -18.76 21.97 33.53
N LYS A 349 -18.81 20.68 33.88
CA LYS A 349 -18.43 19.57 33.01
C LYS A 349 -19.62 18.97 32.27
N GLU A 350 -19.67 19.22 30.97
CA GLU A 350 -20.60 18.58 30.04
C GLU A 350 -19.92 17.45 29.25
N GLY A 351 -20.71 16.56 28.68
CA GLY A 351 -20.21 15.61 27.68
C GLY A 351 -21.00 14.32 27.58
N LEU A 352 -20.62 13.53 26.60
CA LEU A 352 -21.18 12.21 26.31
C LEU A 352 -20.49 11.15 27.19
N VAL A 353 -21.28 10.20 27.66
CA VAL A 353 -20.79 8.96 28.26
C VAL A 353 -21.41 7.80 27.49
N ASP A 354 -20.56 7.08 26.75
CA ASP A 354 -20.93 5.88 26.01
C ASP A 354 -20.43 4.64 26.75
N CYS A 355 -21.30 3.65 26.86
CA CYS A 355 -20.97 2.39 27.48
C CYS A 355 -21.70 1.22 26.81
N THR A 356 -21.15 0.04 27.03
CA THR A 356 -21.76 -1.24 26.66
C THR A 356 -22.11 -2.00 27.92
N ILE A 357 -23.37 -2.41 28.02
CA ILE A 357 -23.93 -3.13 29.16
C ILE A 357 -24.05 -4.60 28.79
N THR A 358 -23.54 -5.49 29.63
CA THR A 358 -23.71 -6.94 29.44
C THR A 358 -24.99 -7.39 30.15
N ILE A 359 -25.95 -7.93 29.41
CA ILE A 359 -27.15 -8.56 29.96
C ILE A 359 -26.92 -10.07 29.97
N GLY A 360 -26.93 -10.66 31.17
CA GLY A 360 -26.71 -12.09 31.36
C GLY A 360 -27.88 -12.95 30.86
N GLN A 361 -27.66 -14.26 30.79
CA GLN A 361 -28.69 -15.25 30.44
C GLN A 361 -29.86 -15.27 31.44
N ASP A 362 -29.63 -14.80 32.67
CA ASP A 362 -30.60 -14.63 33.74
C ASP A 362 -31.27 -13.24 33.73
N GLY A 363 -30.95 -12.40 32.74
CA GLY A 363 -31.45 -11.04 32.61
C GLY A 363 -30.74 -10.02 33.50
N GLN A 364 -29.81 -10.43 34.36
CA GLN A 364 -29.13 -9.50 35.27
C GLN A 364 -28.15 -8.61 34.51
N VAL A 365 -28.02 -7.37 34.98
CA VAL A 365 -26.99 -6.45 34.49
C VAL A 365 -25.64 -6.90 35.01
N GLY A 366 -24.80 -7.38 34.10
CA GLY A 366 -23.43 -7.78 34.34
C GLY A 366 -22.44 -6.60 34.25
N PRO A 367 -21.20 -6.87 33.78
CA PRO A 367 -20.19 -5.82 33.62
C PRO A 367 -20.65 -4.70 32.69
N ILE A 368 -20.37 -3.46 33.10
CA ILE A 368 -20.56 -2.25 32.30
C ILE A 368 -19.18 -1.80 31.84
N GLN A 369 -18.97 -1.74 30.54
CA GLN A 369 -17.72 -1.29 29.93
C GLN A 369 -17.93 0.10 29.34
N VAL A 370 -17.24 1.10 29.89
CA VAL A 370 -17.31 2.47 29.39
C VAL A 370 -16.36 2.59 28.20
N THR A 371 -16.90 3.00 27.05
CA THR A 371 -16.16 3.12 25.79
C THR A 371 -15.68 4.54 25.55
N GLU A 372 -16.45 5.54 25.96
CA GLU A 372 -16.10 6.95 25.91
C GLU A 372 -16.69 7.68 27.12
N SER A 373 -15.92 8.59 27.71
CA SER A 373 -16.33 9.36 28.88
C SER A 373 -15.64 10.72 28.90
N ALA A 374 -16.44 11.77 28.99
CA ALA A 374 -15.94 13.15 29.06
C ALA A 374 -15.39 13.52 30.45
N ASP A 375 -15.90 12.89 31.52
CA ASP A 375 -15.49 13.20 32.89
C ASP A 375 -15.76 12.01 33.86
N PRO A 376 -14.84 11.70 34.78
CA PRO A 376 -14.99 10.58 35.72
C PRO A 376 -16.22 10.66 36.64
N ALA A 377 -16.71 11.86 36.98
CA ALA A 377 -17.90 12.02 37.81
C ALA A 377 -19.18 11.69 37.03
N LEU A 378 -19.22 12.01 35.72
CA LEU A 378 -20.32 11.64 34.83
C LEU A 378 -20.35 10.12 34.60
N GLU A 379 -19.18 9.52 34.38
CA GLU A 379 -19.03 8.07 34.28
C GLU A 379 -19.57 7.32 35.51
N ALA A 380 -19.14 7.76 36.70
CA ALA A 380 -19.54 7.15 37.95
C ALA A 380 -21.07 7.16 38.15
N GLU A 381 -21.73 8.23 37.70
CA GLU A 381 -23.19 8.36 37.76
C GLU A 381 -23.90 7.40 36.79
N VAL A 382 -23.41 7.28 35.56
CA VAL A 382 -23.93 6.31 34.59
C VAL A 382 -23.80 4.89 35.12
N ILE A 383 -22.63 4.50 35.63
CA ILE A 383 -22.42 3.19 36.24
C ILE A 383 -23.35 2.97 37.44
N ARG A 384 -23.51 3.99 38.30
CA ARG A 384 -24.35 3.91 39.51
C ARG A 384 -25.82 3.63 39.15
N VAL A 385 -26.35 4.30 38.13
CA VAL A 385 -27.75 4.15 37.71
C VAL A 385 -27.98 2.83 37.00
N LEU A 386 -27.11 2.46 36.07
CA LEU A 386 -27.26 1.23 35.28
C LEU A 386 -27.19 -0.04 36.14
N ARG A 387 -26.35 -0.06 37.19
CA ARG A 387 -26.30 -1.18 38.16
C ARG A 387 -27.58 -1.37 38.97
N GLN A 388 -28.46 -0.37 39.01
CA GLN A 388 -29.73 -0.44 39.75
C GLN A 388 -30.90 -0.91 38.90
N MET A 389 -30.66 -1.21 37.62
CA MET A 389 -31.71 -1.73 36.75
C MET A 389 -32.18 -3.11 37.23
N PRO A 390 -33.48 -3.42 37.11
CA PRO A 390 -34.01 -4.75 37.36
C PRO A 390 -33.49 -5.76 36.33
N ALA A 391 -33.75 -7.05 36.55
CA ALA A 391 -33.49 -8.08 35.56
C ALA A 391 -34.30 -7.82 34.27
N TRP A 392 -33.62 -7.85 33.14
CA TRP A 392 -34.16 -7.76 31.79
C TRP A 392 -34.72 -9.10 31.33
N GLU A 393 -35.60 -9.09 30.35
CA GLU A 393 -35.86 -10.29 29.56
C GLU A 393 -34.60 -10.57 28.73
N PRO A 394 -33.98 -11.77 28.86
CA PRO A 394 -32.70 -12.06 28.25
C PRO A 394 -32.81 -12.16 26.73
N ALA A 395 -31.67 -11.99 26.05
CA ALA A 395 -31.60 -12.23 24.63
C ALA A 395 -31.78 -13.71 24.31
N MET A 396 -32.34 -14.04 23.14
CA MET A 396 -32.56 -15.43 22.73
C MET A 396 -31.77 -15.76 21.47
N LEU A 397 -31.03 -16.87 21.50
CA LEU A 397 -30.34 -17.43 20.35
C LEU A 397 -30.71 -18.91 20.24
N ASP A 398 -31.24 -19.33 19.09
CA ASP A 398 -31.72 -20.70 18.85
C ASP A 398 -32.70 -21.19 19.96
N GLY A 399 -33.55 -20.29 20.45
CA GLY A 399 -34.54 -20.56 21.49
C GLY A 399 -33.99 -20.71 22.92
N LYS A 400 -32.71 -20.40 23.16
CA LYS A 400 -32.10 -20.41 24.50
C LYS A 400 -31.66 -19.00 24.93
N PRO A 401 -31.77 -18.66 26.23
CA PRO A 401 -31.21 -17.42 26.76
C PRO A 401 -29.70 -17.34 26.48
N THR A 402 -29.25 -16.22 25.92
CA THR A 402 -27.85 -15.92 25.65
C THR A 402 -27.46 -14.59 26.28
N GLU A 403 -26.17 -14.44 26.57
CA GLU A 403 -25.60 -13.15 26.95
C GLU A 403 -25.69 -12.19 25.75
N ALA A 404 -25.98 -10.92 26.03
CA ALA A 404 -26.04 -9.88 25.01
C ALA A 404 -25.40 -8.58 25.49
N HIS A 405 -24.78 -7.87 24.55
CA HIS A 405 -24.14 -6.59 24.79
C HIS A 405 -25.03 -5.46 24.24
N VAL A 406 -25.48 -4.57 25.11
CA VAL A 406 -26.41 -3.48 24.79
C VAL A 406 -25.67 -2.14 24.86
N PRO A 407 -25.53 -1.38 23.75
CA PRO A 407 -24.95 -0.05 23.79
C PRO A 407 -25.90 0.96 24.43
N PHE A 408 -25.36 1.84 25.28
CA PHE A 408 -26.11 2.85 26.02
C PHE A 408 -25.33 4.16 26.11
N SER A 409 -26.00 5.26 25.77
CA SER A 409 -25.39 6.60 25.61
C SER A 409 -26.16 7.65 26.41
N VAL A 410 -25.44 8.38 27.27
CA VAL A 410 -26.00 9.45 28.11
C VAL A 410 -25.27 10.76 27.84
N LEU A 411 -26.02 11.81 27.52
CA LEU A 411 -25.48 13.15 27.35
C LEU A 411 -25.79 14.01 28.58
N PHE A 412 -24.75 14.58 29.19
CA PHE A 412 -24.88 15.61 30.22
C PHE A 412 -24.64 16.99 29.61
N ARG A 413 -25.60 17.91 29.78
CA ARG A 413 -25.52 19.29 29.27
C ARG A 413 -26.24 20.28 30.18
N PHE A 414 -25.98 21.57 30.06
CA PHE A 414 -26.67 22.67 30.74
C PHE A 414 -27.86 23.17 29.90
N ASP A 415 -28.87 23.76 30.55
CA ASP A 415 -30.13 24.21 29.91
C ASP A 415 -29.92 25.30 28.84
N ASP A 416 -28.88 26.10 29.01
CA ASP A 416 -28.45 27.20 28.13
C ASP A 416 -27.64 26.74 26.90
N SER A 417 -27.36 25.43 26.78
CA SER A 417 -26.81 24.82 25.56
C SER A 417 -27.92 24.58 24.52
N GLN A 418 -27.60 24.67 23.22
CA GLN A 418 -28.57 24.65 22.10
C GLN A 418 -29.69 23.59 22.28
N PRO A 419 -30.98 24.01 22.38
CA PRO A 419 -32.08 23.08 22.59
C PRO A 419 -32.41 22.37 21.27
N GLY A 420 -31.91 21.14 21.13
CA GLY A 420 -32.31 20.23 20.07
C GLY A 420 -32.27 18.78 20.57
N PRO A 421 -33.08 17.88 19.99
CA PRO A 421 -32.86 16.45 20.15
C PRO A 421 -31.45 16.11 19.66
N ASN A 422 -30.63 15.47 20.50
CA ASN A 422 -29.41 14.86 20.02
C ASN A 422 -29.78 13.43 19.54
N PRO A 423 -29.72 13.13 18.23
CA PRO A 423 -30.06 11.80 17.72
C PRO A 423 -29.11 10.69 18.21
N GLU A 424 -28.00 11.03 18.86
CA GLU A 424 -26.98 10.09 19.34
C GLU A 424 -27.16 9.70 20.82
N ALA A 425 -27.92 10.46 21.63
CA ALA A 425 -28.08 10.18 23.06
C ALA A 425 -29.43 9.52 23.39
N GLN A 426 -29.40 8.35 24.05
CA GLN A 426 -30.62 7.68 24.51
C GLN A 426 -31.25 8.38 25.72
N VAL A 427 -30.43 9.04 26.55
CA VAL A 427 -30.86 9.84 27.70
C VAL A 427 -30.11 11.16 27.73
N ILE A 428 -30.82 12.27 27.93
CA ILE A 428 -30.23 13.60 28.12
C ILE A 428 -30.49 14.03 29.57
N VAL A 429 -29.43 14.34 30.31
CA VAL A 429 -29.49 14.83 31.69
C VAL A 429 -29.11 16.31 31.68
N THR A 430 -30.09 17.17 31.96
CA THR A 430 -29.89 18.63 31.97
C THR A 430 -29.51 19.12 33.37
N GLY A 431 -28.40 19.83 33.47
CA GLY A 431 -27.98 20.57 34.65
C GLY A 431 -28.47 22.01 34.62
N TYR A 432 -28.81 22.56 35.79
CA TYR A 432 -29.13 23.97 35.95
C TYR A 432 -27.99 24.66 36.68
N ARG A 433 -27.45 25.72 36.08
CA ARG A 433 -26.48 26.58 36.77
C ARG A 433 -27.20 27.32 37.90
N PRO A 434 -26.66 27.38 39.13
CA PRO A 434 -27.25 28.21 40.16
C PRO A 434 -27.21 29.67 39.71
N ASP A 435 -28.35 30.36 39.81
CA ASP A 435 -28.42 31.81 39.55
C ASP A 435 -27.29 32.50 40.31
N LYS A 436 -26.43 33.23 39.60
CA LYS A 436 -25.51 34.15 40.25
C LYS A 436 -26.37 35.11 41.05
N LYS A 437 -26.46 34.92 42.37
CA LYS A 437 -26.92 35.96 43.28
C LYS A 437 -26.07 37.17 42.96
N THR A 438 -26.70 38.19 42.37
CA THR A 438 -26.20 39.56 42.40
C THR A 438 -26.07 39.92 43.87
N GLU A 439 -24.86 39.79 44.39
CA GLU A 439 -24.46 40.53 45.59
C GLU A 439 -24.34 41.98 45.15
N ASP A 440 -25.39 42.76 45.45
CA ASP A 440 -25.39 44.22 45.43
C ASP A 440 -24.52 44.79 46.57
#